data_AF-A0A7N6FM50-F1
#
_entry.id   AF-A0A7N6FM50-F1
#
_cell.length_a   1.000
_cell.length_b   1.000
_cell.length_c   1.000
_cell.angle_alpha   90.00
_cell.angle_beta   90.00
_cell.angle_gamma   90.00
#
_symmetry.space_group_name_H-M   'P 1'
#
loop_
_entity.id
_entity.type
_entity.pdbx_description
1 polymer ?
#
loop_
_entity_poly.entity_id
_entity_poly.type
_entity_poly.pdbx_seq_one_letter_code
_entity_poly.pdbx_strand_id
1 'polypeptide(L)'
;MAGVNLREENAQILTTMVGSVVQSCQDQLFLSPNPMLSRILHTGQTLGVTDVGPEVVALISHATQECLRGLLEKLTEMAEHRKSGLKEDVWHAKVSDVRSQLRFLEEVESLKKKRKDEEERERVLRLARSRSHTEDPLHQQLKQRAKELQQMEEAQLQQREANLTALAAIGPRRKR
;
A
#
# COMPACT_ATOMS: atom_id res chain seq x y z
N MET A 1 -58.26 13.51 24.74
CA MET A 1 -57.03 12.72 24.62
C MET A 1 -57.45 11.27 24.44
N ALA A 2 -57.61 10.83 23.18
CA ALA A 2 -58.08 9.48 22.89
C ALA A 2 -56.98 8.48 23.26
N GLY A 3 -57.26 7.60 24.21
CA GLY A 3 -56.31 6.59 24.66
C GLY A 3 -56.07 5.58 23.55
N VAL A 4 -54.82 5.47 23.10
CA VAL A 4 -54.40 4.45 22.14
C VAL A 4 -54.34 3.12 22.89
N ASN A 5 -55.18 2.17 22.49
CA ASN A 5 -55.25 0.87 23.13
C ASN A 5 -54.16 -0.04 22.55
N LEU A 6 -52.99 -0.02 23.18
CA LEU A 6 -51.77 -0.73 22.75
C LEU A 6 -51.98 -2.23 22.47
N ARG A 7 -53.01 -2.84 23.06
CA ARG A 7 -53.36 -4.25 22.81
C ARG A 7 -53.96 -4.47 21.42
N GLU A 8 -54.77 -3.54 20.92
CA GLU A 8 -55.37 -3.64 19.58
C GLU A 8 -54.32 -3.40 18.50
N GLU A 9 -53.44 -2.41 18.70
CA GLU A 9 -52.35 -2.11 17.76
C GLU A 9 -51.33 -3.26 17.67
N ASN A 10 -50.96 -3.86 18.81
CA ASN A 10 -50.10 -5.05 18.82
C ASN A 10 -50.77 -6.26 18.16
N ALA A 11 -52.07 -6.46 18.38
CA ALA A 11 -52.81 -7.54 17.71
C ALA A 11 -52.86 -7.34 16.18
N GLN A 12 -52.93 -6.08 15.73
CA GLN A 12 -52.98 -5.72 14.32
C GLN A 12 -51.62 -5.88 13.62
N ILE A 13 -50.51 -5.58 14.33
CA ILE A 13 -49.14 -5.87 13.86
C ILE A 13 -48.91 -7.38 13.75
N LEU A 14 -49.39 -8.16 14.73
CA LEU A 14 -49.30 -9.63 14.73
C LEU A 14 -50.12 -10.28 13.61
N THR A 15 -51.24 -9.69 13.20
CA THR A 15 -52.12 -10.24 12.14
C THR A 15 -51.72 -9.82 10.73
N THR A 16 -51.07 -8.66 10.54
CA THR A 16 -50.53 -8.28 9.23
C THR A 16 -49.24 -9.01 8.86
N MET A 17 -48.52 -9.55 9.85
CA MET A 17 -47.28 -10.33 9.65
C MET A 17 -47.46 -11.81 9.99
N VAL A 18 -48.39 -12.47 9.31
CA VAL A 18 -48.51 -13.95 9.35
C VAL A 18 -47.21 -14.56 8.81
N GLY A 19 -46.36 -15.04 9.71
CA GLY A 19 -45.18 -15.87 9.39
C GLY A 19 -43.83 -15.37 9.89
N SER A 20 -43.70 -14.12 10.34
CA SER A 20 -42.46 -13.68 11.01
C SER A 20 -42.63 -13.85 12.52
N VAL A 21 -42.15 -14.98 13.04
CA VAL A 21 -41.80 -15.08 14.47
C VAL A 21 -40.96 -13.84 14.78
N VAL A 22 -41.45 -12.98 15.68
CA VAL A 22 -40.59 -11.97 16.32
C VAL A 22 -39.60 -12.76 17.15
N GLN A 23 -38.55 -13.23 16.50
CA GLN A 23 -37.41 -13.82 17.16
C GLN A 23 -36.74 -12.62 17.80
N SER A 24 -37.15 -12.30 19.03
CA SER A 24 -36.39 -11.44 19.93
C SER A 24 -34.96 -11.90 19.81
N CYS A 25 -34.11 -11.11 19.13
CA CYS A 25 -32.73 -11.48 18.90
C CYS A 25 -32.17 -11.86 20.27
N GLN A 26 -31.82 -13.13 20.46
CA GLN A 26 -31.14 -13.52 21.68
C GLN A 26 -29.85 -12.70 21.70
N ASP A 27 -29.59 -12.03 22.82
CA ASP A 27 -28.41 -11.20 22.96
C ASP A 27 -27.18 -12.11 22.95
N GLN A 28 -26.65 -12.35 21.76
CA GLN A 28 -25.61 -13.33 21.51
C GLN A 28 -24.26 -12.65 21.63
N LEU A 29 -23.45 -13.17 22.53
CA LEU A 29 -22.10 -12.66 22.72
C LEU A 29 -21.25 -12.93 21.48
N PHE A 30 -20.70 -11.86 20.91
CA PHE A 30 -19.71 -11.92 19.84
C PHE A 30 -18.42 -12.65 20.27
N LEU A 31 -17.96 -12.40 21.49
CA LEU A 31 -16.77 -13.05 22.06
C LEU A 31 -17.15 -14.23 22.95
N SER A 32 -16.22 -15.18 23.09
CA SER A 32 -16.39 -16.30 24.01
C SER A 32 -16.30 -15.82 25.48
N PRO A 33 -17.34 -16.05 26.30
CA PRO A 33 -17.44 -15.44 27.62
C PRO A 33 -16.38 -15.95 28.61
N ASN A 34 -16.12 -17.26 28.65
CA ASN A 34 -15.20 -17.88 29.59
C ASN A 34 -13.76 -17.34 29.51
N PRO A 35 -13.07 -17.38 28.35
CA PRO A 35 -11.70 -16.86 28.26
C PRO A 35 -11.63 -15.34 28.45
N MET A 36 -12.70 -14.62 28.10
CA MET A 36 -12.78 -13.19 28.31
C MET A 36 -12.89 -12.86 29.81
N LEU A 37 -13.76 -13.54 30.55
CA LEU A 37 -13.87 -13.41 32.00
C LEU A 37 -12.54 -13.73 32.69
N SER A 38 -11.87 -14.84 32.31
CA SER A 38 -10.56 -15.18 32.86
C SER A 38 -9.52 -14.08 32.60
N ARG A 39 -9.50 -13.48 31.41
CA ARG A 39 -8.60 -12.37 31.09
C ARG A 39 -8.93 -11.11 31.88
N ILE A 40 -10.21 -10.74 31.96
CA ILE A 40 -10.68 -9.58 32.72
C ILE A 40 -10.25 -9.70 34.19
N LEU A 41 -10.53 -10.84 34.82
CA LEU A 41 -10.16 -11.09 36.22
C LEU A 41 -8.64 -11.09 36.40
N HIS A 42 -7.89 -11.74 35.51
CA HIS A 42 -6.43 -11.76 35.60
C HIS A 42 -5.82 -10.34 35.51
N THR A 43 -6.32 -9.50 34.60
CA THR A 43 -5.88 -8.09 34.51
C THR A 43 -6.37 -7.26 35.70
N GLY A 44 -7.60 -7.48 36.14
CA GLY A 44 -8.26 -6.74 37.21
C GLY A 44 -7.73 -7.07 38.61
N GLN A 45 -7.12 -8.24 38.82
CA GLN A 45 -6.47 -8.62 40.08
C GLN A 45 -5.44 -7.58 40.53
N THR A 46 -4.66 -7.03 39.59
CA THR A 46 -3.68 -5.96 39.88
C THR A 46 -4.33 -4.66 40.35
N LEU A 47 -5.62 -4.47 40.06
CA LEU A 47 -6.43 -3.31 40.41
C LEU A 47 -7.41 -3.61 41.56
N GLY A 48 -7.32 -4.79 42.19
CA GLY A 48 -8.20 -5.21 43.28
C GLY A 48 -9.58 -5.73 42.85
N VAL A 49 -9.80 -6.01 41.56
CA VAL A 49 -11.06 -6.60 41.07
C VAL A 49 -11.02 -8.11 41.25
N THR A 50 -11.94 -8.65 42.04
CA THR A 50 -12.01 -10.08 42.41
C THR A 50 -13.11 -10.84 41.67
N ASP A 51 -14.20 -10.18 41.29
CA ASP A 51 -15.33 -10.77 40.56
C ASP A 51 -15.96 -9.75 39.61
N VAL A 52 -16.58 -10.24 38.54
CA VAL A 52 -17.21 -9.43 37.50
C VAL A 52 -18.52 -10.07 37.05
N GLY A 53 -19.60 -9.30 37.08
CA GLY A 53 -20.93 -9.76 36.65
C GLY A 53 -20.99 -10.11 35.15
N PRO A 54 -21.89 -11.03 34.76
CA PRO A 54 -22.04 -11.47 33.37
C PRO A 54 -22.44 -10.33 32.41
N GLU A 55 -23.12 -9.30 32.91
CA GLU A 55 -23.50 -8.12 32.13
C GLU A 55 -22.29 -7.31 31.65
N VAL A 56 -21.23 -7.23 32.45
CA VAL A 56 -19.99 -6.52 32.08
C VAL A 56 -19.26 -7.29 30.99
N VAL A 57 -19.21 -8.62 31.12
CA VAL A 57 -18.68 -9.54 30.10
C VAL A 57 -19.47 -9.34 28.79
N ALA A 58 -20.80 -9.29 28.86
CA ALA A 58 -21.64 -9.04 27.70
C ALA A 58 -21.39 -7.67 27.04
N LEU A 59 -21.34 -6.61 27.86
CA LEU A 59 -21.08 -5.25 27.40
C LEU A 59 -19.74 -5.13 26.68
N ILE A 60 -18.68 -5.72 27.23
CA ILE A 60 -17.35 -5.71 26.61
C ILE A 60 -17.37 -6.45 25.26
N SER A 61 -18.06 -7.59 25.19
CA SER A 61 -18.23 -8.34 23.94
C SER A 61 -18.90 -7.47 22.86
N HIS A 62 -20.00 -6.79 23.21
CA HIS A 62 -20.75 -5.94 22.30
C HIS A 62 -19.98 -4.69 21.90
N ALA A 63 -19.32 -4.02 22.85
CA ALA A 63 -18.46 -2.88 22.56
C ALA A 63 -17.30 -3.26 21.63
N THR A 64 -16.75 -4.47 21.79
CA THR A 64 -15.72 -4.99 20.89
C THR A 64 -16.28 -5.23 19.49
N GLN A 65 -17.47 -5.83 19.37
CA GLN A 65 -18.14 -6.02 18.09
C GLN A 65 -18.39 -4.68 17.38
N GLU A 66 -18.85 -3.67 18.11
CA GLU A 66 -19.13 -2.35 17.53
C GLU A 66 -17.84 -1.62 17.10
N CYS A 67 -16.77 -1.73 17.88
CA CYS A 67 -15.46 -1.24 17.49
C CYS A 67 -14.97 -1.91 16.18
N LEU A 68 -15.12 -3.23 16.07
CA LEU A 68 -14.75 -3.98 14.87
C LEU A 68 -15.62 -3.60 13.67
N ARG A 69 -16.91 -3.35 13.88
CA ARG A 69 -17.82 -2.84 12.84
C ARG A 69 -17.30 -1.50 12.30
N GLY A 70 -16.98 -0.55 13.17
CA GLY A 70 -16.43 0.75 12.74
C GLY A 70 -15.09 0.63 12.00
N LEU A 71 -14.25 -0.35 12.37
CA LEU A 71 -13.02 -0.65 11.62
C LEU A 71 -13.32 -1.23 10.23
N LEU A 72 -14.29 -2.13 10.12
CA LEU A 72 -14.72 -2.72 8.84
C LEU A 72 -15.35 -1.69 7.91
N GLU A 73 -16.12 -0.75 8.44
CA GLU A 73 -16.69 0.37 7.67
C GLU A 73 -15.58 1.22 7.04
N LYS A 74 -14.59 1.63 7.83
CA LYS A 74 -13.41 2.37 7.34
C LYS A 74 -12.62 1.56 6.31
N LEU A 75 -12.45 0.26 6.54
CA LEU A 75 -11.78 -0.63 5.58
C LEU A 75 -12.54 -0.72 4.27
N THR A 76 -13.88 -0.75 4.32
CA THR A 76 -14.75 -0.77 3.15
C THR A 76 -14.62 0.52 2.34
N GLU A 77 -14.60 1.68 3.01
CA GLU A 77 -14.36 2.98 2.37
C GLU A 77 -12.98 3.00 1.67
N MET A 78 -11.93 2.54 2.35
CA MET A 78 -10.60 2.41 1.77
C MET A 78 -10.57 1.45 0.57
N ALA A 79 -11.34 0.36 0.62
CA ALA A 79 -11.43 -0.61 -0.47
C ALA A 79 -12.12 0.00 -1.70
N GLU A 80 -13.20 0.75 -1.52
CA GLU A 80 -13.87 1.47 -2.62
C GLU A 80 -12.97 2.56 -3.23
N HIS A 81 -12.18 3.28 -2.42
CA HIS A 81 -11.17 4.22 -2.95
C HIS A 81 -10.07 3.55 -3.81
N ARG A 82 -9.75 2.28 -3.53
CA ARG A 82 -8.77 1.50 -4.32
C ARG A 82 -9.37 0.88 -5.57
N LYS A 83 -10.69 0.75 -5.63
CA LYS A 83 -11.40 0.17 -6.76
C LYS A 83 -11.16 1.05 -7.98
N SER A 84 -10.63 0.45 -9.04
CA SER A 84 -10.22 1.15 -10.26
C SER A 84 -11.35 1.82 -11.04
N GLY A 85 -12.61 1.63 -10.63
CA GLY A 85 -13.81 2.14 -11.31
C GLY A 85 -13.90 3.66 -11.39
N LEU A 86 -13.18 4.41 -10.53
CA LEU A 86 -13.11 5.87 -10.59
C LEU A 86 -12.52 6.41 -11.91
N LYS A 87 -11.81 5.60 -12.69
CA LYS A 87 -11.25 6.01 -14.00
C LYS A 87 -12.21 5.80 -15.17
N GLU A 88 -13.26 5.00 -14.99
CA GLU A 88 -14.22 4.63 -16.03
C GLU A 88 -15.60 5.27 -15.82
N ASP A 89 -15.74 6.08 -14.78
CA ASP A 89 -17.01 6.68 -14.40
C ASP A 89 -17.35 7.85 -15.33
N VAL A 90 -18.46 7.71 -16.07
CA VAL A 90 -18.89 8.63 -17.15
C VAL A 90 -19.11 10.06 -16.64
N TRP A 91 -19.39 10.21 -15.34
CA TRP A 91 -19.63 11.50 -14.68
C TRP A 91 -18.36 12.19 -14.18
N HIS A 92 -17.21 11.51 -14.22
CA HIS A 92 -15.94 12.02 -13.72
C HIS A 92 -14.97 12.32 -14.87
N ALA A 93 -14.53 13.58 -14.98
CA ALA A 93 -13.52 13.99 -15.95
C ALA A 93 -12.13 14.08 -15.30
N LYS A 94 -11.10 13.56 -15.97
CA LYS A 94 -9.71 13.71 -15.51
C LYS A 94 -9.28 15.16 -15.62
N VAL A 95 -9.10 15.83 -14.47
CA VAL A 95 -8.68 17.24 -14.40
C VAL A 95 -7.18 17.43 -14.66
N SER A 96 -6.34 16.51 -14.17
CA SER A 96 -4.89 16.60 -14.34
C SER A 96 -4.23 15.22 -14.34
N ASP A 97 -3.04 15.12 -14.95
CA ASP A 97 -2.23 13.90 -14.98
C ASP A 97 -0.91 14.05 -14.21
N VAL A 98 -1.02 14.40 -12.92
CA VAL A 98 0.14 14.67 -12.06
C VAL A 98 1.13 13.50 -12.04
N ARG A 99 0.66 12.25 -12.11
CA ARG A 99 1.54 11.07 -12.11
C ARG A 99 2.44 11.02 -13.34
N SER A 100 1.89 11.30 -14.53
CA SER A 100 2.69 11.36 -15.76
C SER A 100 3.60 12.59 -15.77
N GLN A 101 3.13 13.72 -15.25
CA GLN A 101 3.97 14.93 -15.08
C GLN A 101 5.16 14.67 -14.16
N LEU A 102 4.97 13.97 -13.04
CA LEU A 102 6.06 13.58 -12.14
C LEU A 102 7.06 12.64 -12.82
N ARG A 103 6.59 11.63 -13.55
CA ARG A 103 7.47 10.73 -14.33
C ARG A 103 8.29 11.49 -15.36
N PHE A 104 7.69 12.47 -16.04
CA PHE A 104 8.41 13.33 -16.97
C PHE A 104 9.52 14.14 -16.26
N LEU A 105 9.25 14.68 -15.07
CA LEU A 105 10.27 15.38 -14.29
C LEU A 105 11.41 14.46 -13.86
N GLU A 106 11.10 13.23 -13.43
CA GLU A 106 12.10 12.19 -13.11
C GLU A 106 12.96 11.85 -14.34
N GLU A 107 12.35 11.73 -15.52
CA GLU A 107 13.06 11.50 -16.79
C GLU A 107 14.01 12.66 -17.11
N VAL A 108 13.55 13.90 -16.99
CA VAL A 108 14.35 15.11 -17.21
C VAL A 108 15.54 15.16 -16.24
N GLU A 109 15.33 14.83 -14.97
CA GLU A 109 16.41 14.77 -13.98
C GLU A 109 17.44 13.68 -14.34
N SER A 110 16.98 12.50 -14.75
CA SER A 110 17.85 11.41 -15.19
C SER A 110 18.70 11.81 -16.40
N LEU A 111 18.13 12.56 -17.35
CA LEU A 111 18.85 13.06 -18.53
C LEU A 111 19.88 14.14 -18.16
N LYS A 112 19.54 15.05 -17.24
CA LYS A 112 20.49 16.05 -16.73
C LYS A 112 21.68 15.39 -16.04
N LYS A 113 21.42 14.35 -15.23
CA LYS A 113 22.49 13.58 -14.57
C LYS A 113 23.40 12.91 -15.61
N LYS A 114 22.81 12.20 -16.59
CA LYS A 114 23.58 11.57 -17.68
C LYS A 114 24.46 12.57 -18.44
N ARG A 115 23.91 13.72 -18.81
CA ARG A 115 24.68 14.78 -19.49
C ARG A 115 25.84 15.27 -18.63
N LYS A 116 25.63 15.48 -17.34
CA LYS A 116 26.69 15.90 -16.42
C LYS A 116 27.78 14.84 -16.30
N ASP A 117 27.41 13.57 -16.17
CA ASP A 117 28.35 12.45 -16.09
C ASP A 117 29.15 12.32 -17.40
N GLU A 118 28.51 12.53 -18.56
CA GLU A 118 29.16 12.57 -19.88
C GLU A 118 30.14 13.75 -20.02
N GLU A 119 29.75 14.95 -19.58
CA GLU A 119 30.62 16.13 -19.58
C GLU A 119 31.84 15.96 -18.67
N GLU A 120 31.66 15.38 -17.47
CA GLU A 120 32.76 15.05 -16.55
C GLU A 120 33.69 14.02 -17.17
N ARG A 121 33.14 13.00 -17.83
CA ARG A 121 33.90 11.98 -18.53
C ARG A 121 34.69 12.56 -19.71
N GLU A 122 34.07 13.41 -20.52
CA GLU A 122 34.74 14.08 -21.62
C GLU A 122 35.87 14.99 -21.13
N ARG A 123 35.66 15.70 -20.01
CA ARG A 123 36.70 16.52 -19.37
C ARG A 123 37.92 15.68 -18.97
N VAL A 124 37.71 14.52 -18.34
CA VAL A 124 38.79 13.59 -17.96
C VAL A 124 39.55 13.10 -19.20
N LEU A 125 38.83 12.68 -20.24
CA LEU A 125 39.44 12.22 -21.50
C LEU A 125 40.22 13.34 -22.19
N ARG A 126 39.69 14.58 -22.21
CA ARG A 126 40.34 15.74 -22.81
C ARG A 126 41.63 16.11 -22.08
N LEU A 127 41.62 16.11 -20.75
CA LEU A 127 42.83 16.33 -19.93
C LEU A 127 43.89 15.26 -20.18
N ALA A 128 43.49 13.98 -20.27
CA ALA A 128 44.40 12.88 -20.55
C ALA A 128 44.97 12.86 -21.98
N ARG A 129 44.29 13.49 -22.95
CA ARG A 129 44.74 13.64 -24.36
C ARG A 129 45.65 14.85 -24.58
N SER A 130 45.78 15.75 -23.61
CA SER A 130 46.66 16.91 -23.74
C SER A 130 48.11 16.47 -23.96
N ARG A 131 48.79 17.11 -24.90
CA ARG A 131 50.15 16.73 -25.35
C ARG A 131 51.27 17.34 -24.48
N SER A 132 50.93 17.93 -23.33
CA SER A 132 51.94 18.43 -22.40
C SER A 132 52.65 17.24 -21.77
N HIS A 133 53.91 17.02 -22.16
CA HIS A 133 54.78 16.00 -21.57
C HIS A 133 55.29 16.51 -20.21
N THR A 134 54.39 16.65 -19.24
CA THR A 134 54.76 16.90 -17.85
C THR A 134 54.94 15.54 -17.16
N GLU A 135 56.11 15.32 -16.54
CA GLU A 135 56.36 14.18 -15.64
C GLU A 135 55.59 14.33 -14.31
N ASP A 136 54.40 14.92 -14.36
CA ASP A 136 53.55 15.09 -13.20
C ASP A 136 52.89 13.75 -12.86
N PRO A 137 53.08 13.22 -11.65
CA PRO A 137 52.44 11.97 -11.22
C PRO A 137 50.91 12.06 -11.29
N LEU A 138 50.35 13.26 -11.09
CA LEU A 138 48.92 13.52 -11.25
C LEU A 138 48.45 13.37 -12.71
N HIS A 139 49.25 13.74 -13.69
CA HIS A 139 48.91 13.58 -15.10
C HIS A 139 48.91 12.10 -15.52
N GLN A 140 49.86 11.31 -15.00
CA GLN A 140 49.91 9.86 -15.21
C GLN A 140 48.67 9.16 -14.63
N GLN A 141 48.24 9.54 -13.42
CA GLN A 141 47.01 9.02 -12.80
C GLN A 141 45.76 9.37 -13.61
N LEU A 142 45.66 10.60 -14.14
CA LEU A 142 44.53 10.99 -15.00
C LEU A 142 44.49 10.17 -16.30
N LYS A 143 45.65 9.86 -16.89
CA LYS A 143 45.76 9.02 -18.08
C LYS A 143 45.41 7.55 -17.79
N GLN A 144 45.78 7.03 -16.63
CA GLN A 144 45.36 5.69 -16.17
C GLN A 144 43.84 5.63 -15.97
N ARG A 145 43.27 6.60 -15.24
CA ARG A 145 41.82 6.71 -15.02
C ARG A 145 41.03 6.84 -16.33
N ALA A 146 41.57 7.58 -17.31
CA ALA A 146 40.99 7.67 -18.65
C ALA A 146 40.97 6.32 -19.38
N LYS A 147 42.05 5.52 -19.29
CA LYS A 147 42.11 4.17 -19.88
C LYS A 147 41.12 3.21 -19.22
N GLU A 148 41.03 3.22 -17.89
CA GLU A 148 40.08 2.39 -17.14
C GLU A 148 38.63 2.72 -17.53
N LEU A 149 38.31 4.02 -17.67
CA LEU A 149 36.99 4.48 -18.14
C LEU A 149 36.65 4.03 -19.57
N GLN A 150 37.65 3.84 -20.44
CA GLN A 150 37.43 3.31 -21.80
C GLN A 150 37.19 1.79 -21.75
N GLN A 151 38.03 1.05 -21.03
CA GLN A 151 37.89 -0.40 -20.89
C GLN A 151 36.55 -0.80 -20.27
N MET A 152 36.11 -0.07 -19.24
CA MET A 152 34.81 -0.32 -18.62
C MET A 152 33.65 -0.09 -19.60
N GLU A 153 33.73 0.91 -20.49
CA GLU A 153 32.69 1.16 -21.49
C GLU A 153 32.65 0.06 -22.55
N GLU A 154 33.80 -0.34 -23.07
CA GLU A 154 33.91 -1.45 -24.03
C GLU A 154 33.30 -2.74 -23.44
N ALA A 155 33.62 -3.05 -22.19
CA ALA A 155 33.06 -4.20 -21.49
C ALA A 155 31.54 -4.09 -21.29
N GLN A 156 31.03 -2.90 -20.95
CA GLN A 156 29.57 -2.68 -20.83
C GLN A 156 28.86 -2.81 -22.17
N LEU A 157 29.45 -2.31 -23.25
CA LEU A 157 28.90 -2.41 -24.59
C LEU A 157 28.86 -3.87 -25.06
N GLN A 158 29.95 -4.61 -24.89
CA GLN A 158 30.01 -6.05 -25.16
C GLN A 158 28.96 -6.83 -24.35
N GLN A 159 28.79 -6.51 -23.05
CA GLN A 159 27.76 -7.16 -22.24
C GLN A 159 26.34 -6.85 -22.74
N ARG A 160 26.07 -5.62 -23.17
CA ARG A 160 24.76 -5.24 -23.73
C ARG A 160 24.50 -5.96 -25.04
N GLU A 161 25.48 -6.07 -25.93
CA GLU A 161 25.39 -6.82 -27.17
C GLU A 161 25.15 -8.32 -26.93
N ALA A 162 25.86 -8.91 -25.97
CA ALA A 162 25.65 -10.29 -25.56
C ALA A 162 24.22 -10.52 -25.02
N ASN A 163 23.71 -9.60 -24.18
CA ASN A 163 22.35 -9.67 -23.65
C ASN A 163 21.29 -9.54 -24.76
N LEU A 164 21.48 -8.63 -25.72
CA LEU A 164 20.57 -8.49 -26.87
C LEU A 164 20.56 -9.76 -27.72
N THR A 165 21.74 -10.33 -27.97
CA THR A 165 21.89 -11.58 -28.73
C THR A 165 21.23 -12.75 -28.00
N ALA A 166 21.40 -12.85 -26.68
CA ALA A 166 20.76 -13.87 -25.85
C ALA A 166 19.22 -13.73 -25.86
N LEU A 167 18.69 -12.51 -25.74
CA LEU A 167 17.24 -12.26 -25.83
C LEU A 167 16.66 -12.63 -27.19
N ALA A 168 17.39 -12.35 -28.28
CA ALA A 168 16.99 -12.76 -29.63
C ALA A 168 16.99 -14.28 -29.78
N ALA A 169 17.95 -14.98 -29.17
CA ALA A 169 18.07 -16.44 -29.23
C ALA A 169 17.02 -17.18 -28.38
N ILE A 170 16.55 -16.59 -27.27
CA ILE A 170 15.53 -17.21 -26.38
C ILE A 170 14.16 -17.36 -27.08
N GLY A 171 13.85 -16.54 -28.08
CA GLY A 171 12.60 -16.62 -28.84
C GLY A 171 11.33 -16.23 -28.05
N PRO A 172 10.15 -16.20 -28.71
CA PRO A 172 8.91 -15.77 -28.07
C PRO A 172 8.49 -16.73 -26.95
N ARG A 173 8.39 -16.18 -25.74
CA ARG A 173 8.02 -16.92 -24.53
C ARG A 173 6.58 -17.47 -24.67
N ARG A 174 6.41 -18.80 -24.75
CA ARG A 174 5.08 -19.44 -24.65
C ARG A 174 4.47 -19.06 -23.29
N LYS A 175 3.42 -18.23 -23.31
CA LYS A 175 2.58 -17.98 -22.13
C LYS A 175 1.88 -19.30 -21.78
N ARG A 176 2.08 -19.80 -20.55
CA ARG A 176 1.19 -20.80 -19.93
C ARG A 176 -0.01 -20.08 -19.34
#